data_AF-A0A5E6N6K0-F1
#
_entry.id   AF-A0A5E6N6K0-F1
#
_cell.length_a   1.000
_cell.length_b   1.000
_cell.length_c   1.000
_cell.angle_alpha   90.00
_cell.angle_beta   90.00
_cell.angle_gamma   90.00
#
_symmetry.space_group_name_H-M   'P 1'
#
loop_
_entity.id
_entity.type
_entity.pdbx_description
1 polymer ?
#
loop_
_entity_poly.entity_id
_entity_poly.type
_entity_poly.pdbx_seq_one_letter_code
_entity_poly.pdbx_strand_id
1 'polypeptide(L)' 'MDANGLDKLKFGEGITKDDITITQEADGFVYIRINNTTDVVKFTQASTTSTLAIDIIYFADNSYIYADTILASLKTLTEG' A
#
# COMPACT_ATOMS: atom_id res chain seq x y z
N MET A 1 6.44 -10.96 -22.35
CA MET A 1 5.07 -10.57 -22.01
C MET A 1 4.71 -11.35 -20.76
N ASP A 2 4.93 -10.75 -19.59
CA ASP A 2 4.48 -11.29 -18.31
C ASP A 2 2.96 -11.14 -18.23
N ALA A 3 2.24 -12.24 -18.40
CA ALA A 3 0.79 -12.23 -18.57
C ALA A 3 -0.01 -11.83 -17.30
N ASN A 4 0.65 -11.44 -16.20
CA ASN A 4 0.05 -10.99 -14.95
C ASN A 4 0.92 -9.92 -14.24
N GLY A 5 1.61 -9.06 -15.00
CA GLY A 5 2.68 -8.18 -14.51
C GLY A 5 2.43 -7.64 -13.10
N LEU A 6 3.26 -8.06 -12.14
CA LEU A 6 3.14 -7.63 -10.75
C LEU A 6 3.47 -6.13 -10.66
N ASP A 7 2.52 -5.35 -10.18
CA ASP A 7 2.69 -3.92 -9.97
C ASP A 7 3.44 -3.67 -8.65
N LYS A 8 4.61 -3.04 -8.76
CA LYS A 8 5.55 -2.87 -7.64
C LYS A 8 5.74 -1.41 -7.30
N LEU A 9 5.55 -1.07 -6.03
CA LEU A 9 6.05 0.18 -5.46
C LEU A 9 7.33 -0.12 -4.68
N LYS A 10 8.41 0.63 -4.94
CA LYS A 10 9.66 0.48 -4.21
C LYS A 10 10.04 1.78 -3.52
N PHE A 11 10.14 1.75 -2.19
CA PHE A 11 10.74 2.81 -1.42
C PHE A 11 12.27 2.70 -1.46
N GLY A 12 12.94 3.86 -1.57
CA GLY A 12 14.38 3.96 -1.53
C GLY A 12 14.96 3.79 -0.12
N GLU A 13 16.27 3.94 0.01
CA GLU A 13 16.93 3.99 1.31
C GLU A 13 16.36 5.10 2.20
N GLY A 14 16.35 4.88 3.52
CA GLY A 14 15.85 5.85 4.51
C GLY A 14 14.35 5.85 4.74
N ILE A 15 13.58 4.99 4.04
CA ILE A 15 12.17 4.74 4.30
C ILE A 15 11.99 3.25 4.58
N THR A 16 11.48 2.92 5.75
CA THR A 16 11.20 1.57 6.22
C THR A 16 9.71 1.34 6.40
N LYS A 17 9.32 0.11 6.78
CA LYS A 17 7.91 -0.22 7.07
C LYS A 17 7.34 0.61 8.21
N ASP A 18 8.15 0.94 9.21
CA ASP A 18 7.71 1.69 10.39
C ASP A 18 7.56 3.19 10.10
N ASP A 19 8.14 3.65 8.98
CA ASP A 19 8.05 5.04 8.53
C ASP A 19 6.79 5.32 7.70
N ILE A 20 5.96 4.31 7.43
CA ILE A 20 4.75 4.49 6.62
C ILE A 20 3.47 4.17 7.37
N THR A 21 2.42 4.93 7.05
CA THR A 21 1.04 4.64 7.47
C THR A 21 0.19 4.41 6.24
N ILE A 22 -0.55 3.29 6.21
CA ILE A 22 -1.46 2.94 5.12
C ILE A 22 -2.91 3.12 5.59
N THR A 23 -3.68 3.95 4.89
CA THR A 23 -5.12 4.14 5.18
C THR A 23 -5.95 4.03 3.90
N GLN A 24 -7.25 3.75 4.08
CA GLN A 24 -8.26 3.90 3.05
C GLN A 24 -9.28 4.90 3.55
N GLU A 25 -9.51 5.95 2.77
CA GLU A 25 -10.47 7.00 3.12
C GLU A 25 -11.83 6.71 2.44
N ALA A 26 -12.86 7.47 2.81
CA ALA A 26 -14.22 7.32 2.27
C ALA A 26 -14.33 7.54 0.74
N ASP A 27 -13.29 8.10 0.12
CA ASP A 27 -13.21 8.31 -1.33
C ASP A 27 -12.82 7.05 -2.11
N GLY A 28 -12.56 5.93 -1.42
CA GLY A 28 -12.22 4.64 -2.02
C GLY A 28 -10.76 4.52 -2.45
N PHE A 29 -9.93 5.54 -2.21
CA PHE A 29 -8.50 5.48 -2.49
C PHE A 29 -7.72 4.97 -1.29
N VAL A 30 -6.60 4.30 -1.59
CA VAL A 30 -5.62 3.90 -0.60
C VAL A 30 -4.46 4.88 -0.62
N TYR A 31 -4.00 5.23 0.56
CA TYR A 31 -2.97 6.23 0.81
C TYR A 31 -1.83 5.58 1.59
N ILE A 32 -0.60 5.68 1.09
CA ILE A 32 0.61 5.44 1.87
C ILE A 32 1.20 6.81 2.20
N ARG A 33 1.20 7.17 3.47
CA ARG A 33 1.80 8.41 3.97
C ARG A 33 3.15 8.09 4.59
N ILE A 34 4.15 8.90 4.28
CA ILE A 34 5.46 8.81 4.96
C ILE A 34 5.38 9.67 6.22
N ASN A 35 5.55 9.03 7.37
CA ASN A 35 5.40 9.62 8.69
C ASN A 35 6.35 10.83 8.84
N ASN A 36 5.88 11.90 9.48
CA ASN A 36 6.63 13.15 9.69
C ASN A 36 7.00 13.92 8.40
N THR A 37 6.37 13.61 7.27
CA THR A 37 6.51 14.35 6.01
C THR A 37 5.14 14.76 5.46
N THR A 38 5.15 15.49 4.34
CA THR A 38 3.93 15.75 3.54
C THR A 38 3.79 14.78 2.36
N ASP A 39 4.68 13.81 2.23
CA ASP A 39 4.74 12.93 1.07
C ASP A 39 3.68 11.82 1.17
N VAL A 40 2.98 11.63 0.04
CA VAL A 40 1.85 10.69 -0.05
C VAL A 40 1.88 9.98 -1.39
N VAL A 41 1.77 8.65 -1.35
CA VAL A 41 1.43 7.84 -2.52
C VAL A 41 -0.06 7.52 -2.46
N LYS A 42 -0.80 7.90 -3.50
CA LYS A 42 -2.24 7.64 -3.65
C LYS A 42 -2.47 6.67 -4.80
N PHE A 43 -3.25 5.63 -4.57
CA PHE A 43 -3.60 4.64 -5.59
C PHE A 43 -5.02 4.09 -5.38
N THR A 44 -5.56 3.48 -6.42
CA THR A 44 -6.94 2.97 -6.43
C THR A 44 -7.03 1.57 -5.84
N GLN A 45 -8.16 1.30 -5.18
CA GLN A 45 -8.65 -0.04 -4.92
C GLN A 45 -9.88 -0.27 -5.81
N ALA A 46 -9.92 -1.39 -6.54
CA ALA A 46 -11.08 -1.80 -7.30
C ALA A 46 -12.25 -2.11 -6.34
N SER A 47 -13.35 -1.36 -6.46
CA SER A 47 -14.46 -1.40 -5.50
C SER A 47 -15.18 -2.76 -5.44
N THR A 48 -15.14 -3.56 -6.50
CA THR A 48 -15.88 -4.84 -6.59
C THR A 48 -15.05 -6.07 -6.19
N THR A 49 -13.73 -6.01 -6.33
CA THR A 49 -12.84 -7.15 -6.09
C THR A 49 -11.86 -6.93 -4.94
N SER A 50 -11.88 -5.73 -4.35
CA SER A 50 -10.86 -5.28 -3.38
C SER A 50 -9.43 -5.39 -3.91
N THR A 51 -9.23 -5.41 -5.23
CA THR A 51 -7.89 -5.48 -5.84
C THR A 51 -7.21 -4.12 -5.72
N LEU A 52 -5.99 -4.09 -5.22
CA LEU A 52 -5.17 -2.86 -5.18
C LEU A 52 -4.46 -2.68 -6.52
N ALA A 53 -4.24 -1.42 -6.93
CA ALA A 53 -3.38 -1.09 -8.08
C ALA A 53 -1.88 -1.35 -7.84
N ILE A 54 -1.51 -1.83 -6.64
CA ILE A 54 -0.15 -2.19 -6.24
C ILE A 54 -0.23 -3.57 -5.60
N ASP A 55 0.50 -4.53 -6.13
CA ASP A 55 0.53 -5.90 -5.62
C ASP A 55 1.51 -6.08 -4.45
N ILE A 56 2.59 -5.31 -4.47
CA ILE A 56 3.68 -5.42 -3.50
C ILE A 56 4.42 -4.11 -3.30
N ILE A 57 4.72 -3.80 -2.03
CA ILE A 57 5.59 -2.71 -1.61
C ILE A 57 6.95 -3.31 -1.21
N TYR A 58 8.04 -2.83 -1.78
CA TYR A 58 9.42 -3.20 -1.43
C TYR A 58 10.15 -2.06 -0.71
N PHE A 59 11.02 -2.44 0.22
CA PHE A 59 11.92 -1.54 0.93
C PHE A 59 13.38 -1.86 0.60
N ALA A 60 14.29 -0.94 0.95
CA ALA A 60 15.72 -1.07 0.66
C ALA A 60 16.39 -2.26 1.37
N ASP A 61 15.85 -2.70 2.51
CA ASP A 61 16.33 -3.84 3.29
C ASP A 61 15.85 -5.22 2.75
N ASN A 62 15.25 -5.24 1.55
CA ASN A 62 14.58 -6.38 0.92
C ASN A 62 13.34 -6.90 1.63
N SER A 63 12.86 -6.20 2.67
CA SER A 63 11.54 -6.48 3.23
C SER A 63 10.45 -6.01 2.26
N TYR A 64 9.27 -6.63 2.37
CA TYR A 64 8.13 -6.31 1.52
C TYR A 64 6.78 -6.43 2.26
N ILE A 65 5.74 -5.82 1.70
CA ILE A 65 4.34 -5.96 2.12
C ILE A 65 3.51 -6.32 0.89
N TYR A 66 2.75 -7.41 0.96
CA TYR A 66 1.83 -7.82 -0.10
C TYR A 66 0.47 -7.11 0.03
N ALA A 67 -0.24 -6.96 -1.09
CA ALA A 67 -1.58 -6.37 -1.14
C ALA A 67 -2.59 -7.04 -0.19
N ASP A 68 -2.51 -8.36 -0.01
CA ASP A 68 -3.39 -9.10 0.91
C ASP A 68 -3.26 -8.64 2.37
N THR A 69 -2.03 -8.35 2.79
CA THR A 69 -1.66 -7.86 4.12
C THR A 69 -2.22 -6.45 4.32
N ILE A 70 -2.13 -5.61 3.30
CA ILE A 70 -2.72 -4.25 3.30
C ILE A 70 -4.23 -4.33 3.44
N LEU A 71 -4.89 -5.17 2.63
CA LEU A 71 -6.34 -5.33 2.67
C LEU A 71 -6.83 -5.86 4.02
N ALA A 72 -6.09 -6.78 4.63
CA ALA A 72 -6.41 -7.31 5.95
C ALA A 72 -6.33 -6.20 7.03
N SER A 73 -5.28 -5.38 7.03
CA SER A 73 -5.14 -4.29 8.01
C SER A 73 -6.20 -3.19 7.85
N LEU A 74 -6.62 -2.91 6.62
CA LEU A 74 -7.66 -1.91 6.35
C LEU A 74 -9.03 -2.36 6.87
N LYS A 75 -9.38 -3.64 6.73
CA LYS A 75 -10.66 -4.18 7.24
C LYS A 75 -10.77 -4.11 8.76
N THR A 76 -9.68 -4.39 9.47
CA THR A 76 -9.65 -4.34 10.94
C THR A 76 -9.83 -2.92 11.51
N LEU A 77 -9.58 -1.88 10.71
CA LEU A 77 -9.78 -0.49 11.11
C LEU A 77 -11.23 -0.01 10.94
N THR A 78 -12.02 -0.67 10.07
CA THR A 78 -13.41 -0.30 9.78
C THR A 78 -14.45 -1.00 10.65
N GLU A 79 -14.07 -1.99 11.45
CA GLU A 79 -14.97 -2.74 12.35
C GLU A 79 -14.90 -2.25 13.83
N GLY A 80 -14.41 -1.03 14.05
CA GLY A 80 -14.34 -0.36 15.37
C GLY A 80 -15.39 0.73 15.56
#